data_AF-A8HR07-F1
#
_entry.id   AF-A8HR07-F1
#
_cell.length_a   1.000
_cell.length_b   1.000
_cell.length_c   1.000
_cell.angle_alpha   90.00
_cell.angle_beta   90.00
_cell.angle_gamma   90.00
#
_symmetry.space_group_name_H-M   'P 1'
#
loop_
_entity.id
_entity.type
_entity.pdbx_description
1 polymer ?
#
loop_
_entity_poly.entity_id
_entity_poly.type
_entity_poly.pdbx_seq_one_letter_code
_entity_poly.pdbx_strand_id
1 'polypeptide(L)'
;MPRRAASGRHPPARTAAPVVTDESPLDWLARRRGRDGTPLITPAQQGAGERLRRDFTQAGLTPRVTANWSALGTGAAGAAGSPGSFSDVVLAAKTRFALAMRALGPELSGTVVDVCCFLKGLETVESERRWPPRTAKVVLGLGLDRLARHYGLASQAQGRGTAPTRAWHAGE
;
A
#
# COMPACT_ATOMS: atom_id res chain seq x y z
N MET A 1 4.41 59.38 -34.64
CA MET A 1 3.77 58.94 -33.38
C MET A 1 3.57 57.42 -33.42
N PRO A 2 4.41 56.61 -32.75
CA PRO A 2 4.40 55.15 -32.88
C PRO A 2 3.37 54.49 -31.94
N ARG A 3 2.56 53.56 -32.46
CA ARG A 3 1.67 52.70 -31.64
C ARG A 3 2.51 51.62 -30.96
N ARG A 4 2.45 51.62 -29.63
CA ARG A 4 3.08 50.70 -28.66
C ARG A 4 2.83 49.22 -28.98
N ALA A 5 3.89 48.42 -28.85
CA ALA A 5 3.85 46.97 -28.83
C ALA A 5 3.47 46.39 -27.44
N ALA A 6 2.78 45.26 -27.50
CA ALA A 6 2.72 44.07 -26.63
C ALA A 6 2.87 44.17 -25.09
N SER A 7 1.91 43.54 -24.39
CA SER A 7 2.19 42.63 -23.26
C SER A 7 0.96 41.80 -22.89
N GLY A 8 0.80 40.64 -23.54
CA GLY A 8 -0.16 39.61 -23.13
C GLY A 8 0.36 38.90 -21.88
N ARG A 9 -0.41 38.96 -20.79
CA ARG A 9 -0.08 38.36 -19.49
C ARG A 9 0.02 36.83 -19.61
N HIS A 10 1.13 36.28 -19.11
CA HIS A 10 1.29 34.84 -18.89
C HIS A 10 0.47 34.42 -17.66
N PRO A 11 -0.33 33.34 -17.71
CA PRO A 11 -1.04 32.86 -16.53
C PRO A 11 -0.04 32.31 -15.50
N PRO A 12 -0.27 32.48 -14.19
CA PRO A 12 0.63 31.96 -13.18
C PRO A 12 0.64 30.43 -13.21
N ALA A 13 1.84 29.86 -13.14
CA ALA A 13 2.08 28.44 -13.02
C ALA A 13 1.27 27.88 -11.84
N ARG A 14 0.52 26.80 -12.10
CA ARG A 14 -0.22 26.06 -11.07
C ARG A 14 0.78 25.59 -10.02
N THR A 15 0.76 26.22 -8.86
CA THR A 15 1.49 25.76 -7.68
C THR A 15 1.06 24.32 -7.42
N ALA A 16 1.98 23.37 -7.63
CA ALA A 16 1.73 21.99 -7.27
C ALA A 16 1.39 21.97 -5.78
N ALA A 17 0.20 21.47 -5.45
CA ALA A 17 -0.22 21.29 -4.08
C ALA A 17 0.87 20.48 -3.35
N PRO A 18 1.17 20.79 -2.07
CA PRO A 18 2.13 20.03 -1.31
C PRO A 18 1.71 18.56 -1.36
N VAL A 19 2.60 17.72 -1.87
CA VAL A 19 2.45 16.27 -1.79
C VAL A 19 2.47 15.95 -0.31
N VAL A 20 1.28 15.72 0.26
CA VAL A 20 1.18 15.13 1.60
C VAL A 20 1.80 13.76 1.45
N THR A 21 3.06 13.62 1.86
CA THR A 21 3.67 12.32 2.12
C THR A 21 3.00 11.79 3.38
N ASP A 22 1.75 11.35 3.23
CA ASP A 22 1.08 10.56 4.25
C ASP A 22 1.87 9.27 4.35
N GLU A 23 2.67 9.19 5.40
CA GLU A 23 3.66 8.16 5.59
C GLU A 23 2.96 6.81 5.67
N SER A 24 3.31 5.87 4.80
CA SER A 24 2.64 4.57 4.79
C SER A 24 2.92 3.84 6.12
N PRO A 25 1.96 3.07 6.69
CA PRO A 25 2.24 2.17 7.81
C PRO A 25 3.43 1.25 7.54
N LEU A 26 3.65 0.90 6.26
CA LEU A 26 4.80 0.10 5.83
C LEU A 26 6.12 0.87 5.93
N ASP A 27 6.13 2.19 5.69
CA ASP A 27 7.33 3.02 5.82
C ASP A 27 7.76 3.09 7.30
N TRP A 28 6.80 3.22 8.21
CA TRP A 28 7.08 3.18 9.65
C TRP A 28 7.59 1.81 10.08
N LEU A 29 7.00 0.71 9.58
CA LEU A 29 7.46 -0.65 9.86
C LEU A 29 8.87 -0.92 9.32
N ALA A 30 9.20 -0.37 8.14
CA ALA A 30 10.51 -0.51 7.52
C ALA A 30 11.60 0.26 8.28
N ARG A 31 11.27 1.42 8.85
CA ARG A 31 12.23 2.20 9.67
C ARG A 31 12.37 1.68 11.09
N ARG A 32 11.28 1.20 11.69
CA ARG A 32 11.29 0.74 13.09
C ARG A 32 12.14 -0.51 13.24
N ARG A 33 13.00 -0.51 14.26
CA ARG A 33 13.82 -1.66 14.62
C ARG A 33 13.12 -2.50 15.68
N GLY A 34 13.14 -3.81 15.50
CA GLY A 34 12.72 -4.77 16.51
C GLY A 34 13.72 -4.84 17.66
N ARG A 35 13.42 -5.70 18.63
CA ARG A 35 14.31 -5.99 19.77
C ARG A 35 15.72 -6.41 19.33
N ASP A 36 15.81 -7.05 18.17
CA ASP A 36 17.04 -7.60 17.61
C ASP A 36 17.78 -6.58 16.70
N GLY A 37 17.34 -5.30 16.65
CA GLY A 37 17.98 -4.23 15.86
C GLY A 37 17.69 -4.29 14.35
N THR A 38 17.00 -5.33 13.88
CA THR A 38 16.59 -5.47 12.47
C THR A 38 15.30 -4.71 12.17
N PRO A 39 15.08 -4.26 10.92
CA PRO A 39 13.79 -3.70 10.50
C PRO A 39 12.65 -4.68 10.78
N LEU A 40 11.43 -4.17 11.02
CA LEU A 40 10.27 -5.05 11.25
C LEU A 40 9.80 -5.74 9.96
N ILE A 41 10.06 -5.15 8.80
CA ILE A 41 9.81 -5.72 7.47
C ILE A 41 11.01 -5.48 6.54
N THR A 42 11.19 -6.34 5.55
CA THR A 42 12.25 -6.21 4.53
C THR A 42 11.86 -5.22 3.42
N PRO A 43 12.82 -4.72 2.63
CA PRO A 43 12.52 -3.88 1.46
C PRO A 43 11.61 -4.58 0.44
N ALA A 44 11.77 -5.89 0.26
CA ALA A 44 10.91 -6.68 -0.63
C ALA A 44 9.46 -6.75 -0.10
N GLN A 45 9.30 -6.94 1.21
CA GLN A 45 7.98 -6.92 1.87
C GLN A 45 7.33 -5.53 1.79
N GLN A 46 8.08 -4.46 2.05
CA GLN A 46 7.58 -3.08 1.91
C GLN A 46 7.12 -2.82 0.46
N GLY A 47 7.97 -3.13 -0.53
CA GLY A 47 7.63 -2.95 -1.94
C GLY A 47 6.43 -3.77 -2.38
N ALA A 48 6.28 -4.99 -1.86
CA ALA A 48 5.12 -5.85 -2.13
C ALA A 48 3.82 -5.25 -1.60
N GLY A 49 3.82 -4.80 -0.34
CA GLY A 49 2.66 -4.16 0.28
C GLY A 49 2.29 -2.84 -0.41
N GLU A 50 3.27 -2.02 -0.79
CA GLU A 50 3.05 -0.78 -1.54
C GLU A 50 2.48 -1.03 -2.93
N ARG A 51 2.96 -2.06 -3.63
CA ARG A 51 2.42 -2.46 -4.93
C ARG A 51 0.97 -2.91 -4.79
N LEU A 52 0.64 -3.69 -3.76
CA LEU A 52 -0.74 -4.09 -3.48
C LEU A 52 -1.63 -2.86 -3.24
N ARG A 53 -1.18 -1.90 -2.42
CA ARG A 53 -1.90 -0.66 -2.14
C ARG A 53 -2.20 0.13 -3.41
N ARG A 54 -1.21 0.25 -4.31
CA ARG A 54 -1.39 0.90 -5.61
C ARG A 54 -2.46 0.20 -6.45
N ASP A 55 -2.44 -1.13 -6.51
CA ASP A 55 -3.40 -1.91 -7.29
C ASP A 55 -4.82 -1.76 -6.72
N PHE A 56 -4.96 -1.77 -5.39
CA PHE A 56 -6.22 -1.53 -4.71
C PHE A 56 -6.81 -0.14 -5.02
N THR A 57 -5.99 0.91 -4.94
CA THR A 57 -6.41 2.28 -5.24
C THR A 57 -6.74 2.47 -6.72
N GLN A 58 -5.90 1.95 -7.63
CA GLN A 58 -6.14 1.99 -9.08
C GLN A 58 -7.38 1.21 -9.49
N ALA A 59 -7.69 0.11 -8.80
CA ALA A 59 -8.89 -0.69 -9.02
C ALA A 59 -10.18 0.03 -8.56
N GLY A 60 -10.07 1.16 -7.87
CA GLY A 60 -11.22 1.90 -7.32
C GLY A 60 -11.89 1.16 -6.16
N LEU A 61 -11.15 0.34 -5.41
CA LEU A 61 -11.68 -0.48 -4.31
C LEU A 61 -11.69 0.26 -2.97
N THR A 62 -11.11 1.46 -2.89
CA THR A 62 -11.13 2.30 -1.69
C THR A 62 -12.56 2.70 -1.33
N PRO A 63 -13.05 2.41 -0.11
CA PRO A 63 -14.35 2.85 0.36
C PRO A 63 -14.46 4.37 0.25
N ARG A 64 -15.47 4.85 -0.48
CA ARG A 64 -15.71 6.28 -0.62
C ARG A 64 -16.38 6.79 0.65
N VAL A 65 -15.64 7.52 1.49
CA VAL A 65 -16.14 8.10 2.75
C VAL A 65 -16.96 9.39 2.55
N THR A 66 -17.05 9.91 1.32
CA THR A 66 -17.90 11.08 1.03
C THR A 66 -18.94 10.76 -0.05
N ALA A 67 -20.20 11.12 0.24
CA ALA A 67 -21.27 11.14 -0.76
C ALA A 67 -20.84 12.03 -1.92
N ASN A 68 -20.56 11.43 -3.08
CA ASN A 68 -20.20 12.17 -4.28
C ASN A 68 -21.48 12.65 -4.97
N TRP A 69 -21.89 13.89 -4.66
CA TRP A 69 -22.94 14.61 -5.40
C TRP A 69 -22.44 15.35 -6.64
N SER A 70 -21.18 15.17 -7.07
CA SER A 70 -20.58 15.88 -8.22
C SER A 70 -20.27 15.01 -9.45
N ALA A 71 -20.77 13.77 -9.51
CA ALA A 71 -20.75 12.98 -10.75
C ALA A 71 -21.88 13.35 -11.75
N LEU A 72 -22.61 14.45 -11.49
CA LEU A 72 -23.53 15.11 -12.43
C LEU A 72 -22.98 16.52 -12.73
N GLY A 73 -21.85 16.57 -13.43
CA GLY A 73 -21.17 17.81 -13.79
C GLY A 73 -20.32 17.63 -15.03
N THR A 74 -20.92 17.94 -16.17
CA THR A 74 -20.34 17.99 -17.52
C THR A 74 -19.04 18.79 -17.59
N GLY A 75 -17.98 18.17 -18.13
CA GLY A 75 -16.97 18.80 -18.99
C GLY A 75 -15.84 19.60 -18.32
N ALA A 76 -14.62 19.06 -18.36
CA ALA A 76 -13.40 19.85 -18.57
C ALA A 76 -12.29 18.97 -19.18
N ALA A 77 -11.89 19.32 -20.39
CA ALA A 77 -10.82 18.72 -21.18
C ALA A 77 -9.44 18.91 -20.53
N GLY A 78 -8.56 17.90 -20.63
CA GLY A 78 -7.15 18.08 -20.30
C GLY A 78 -6.36 16.85 -19.83
N ALA A 79 -6.59 15.66 -20.37
CA ALA A 79 -5.60 14.58 -20.38
C ALA A 79 -5.90 13.64 -21.55
N ALA A 80 -4.96 13.46 -22.46
CA ALA A 80 -5.07 12.66 -23.67
C ALA A 80 -5.13 11.14 -23.38
N GLY A 81 -6.25 10.68 -22.83
CA GLY A 81 -6.58 9.26 -22.70
C GLY A 81 -7.99 9.02 -23.22
N SER A 82 -8.13 8.09 -24.17
CA SER A 82 -9.46 7.61 -24.58
C SER A 82 -10.18 7.03 -23.35
N PRO A 83 -11.50 7.26 -23.17
CA PRO A 83 -12.28 6.68 -22.07
C PRO A 83 -12.06 5.16 -21.89
N GLY A 84 -11.77 4.44 -22.98
CA GLY A 84 -11.42 3.02 -22.95
C GLY A 84 -10.12 2.71 -22.20
N SER A 85 -9.08 3.54 -22.35
CA SER A 85 -7.78 3.35 -21.69
C SER A 85 -7.86 3.48 -20.17
N PHE A 86 -8.73 4.36 -19.65
CA PHE A 86 -8.96 4.46 -18.21
C PHE A 86 -9.65 3.19 -17.67
N SER A 87 -10.62 2.64 -18.42
CA SER A 87 -11.29 1.39 -18.08
C SER A 87 -10.32 0.21 -18.05
N ASP A 88 -9.42 0.13 -19.04
CA ASP A 88 -8.41 -0.93 -19.14
C ASP A 88 -7.43 -0.91 -17.95
N VAL A 89 -6.99 0.27 -17.52
CA VAL A 89 -6.11 0.41 -16.34
C VAL A 89 -6.78 -0.08 -15.06
N VAL A 90 -8.06 0.27 -14.86
CA VAL A 90 -8.84 -0.18 -13.70
C VAL A 90 -9.05 -1.68 -13.74
N LEU A 91 -9.38 -2.25 -14.91
CA LEU A 91 -9.58 -3.68 -15.09
C LEU A 91 -8.29 -4.48 -14.85
N ALA A 92 -7.16 -3.99 -15.37
CA ALA A 92 -5.85 -4.57 -15.12
C ALA A 92 -5.47 -4.52 -13.64
N ALA A 93 -5.76 -3.42 -12.94
CA ALA A 93 -5.54 -3.29 -11.50
C ALA A 93 -6.42 -4.27 -10.70
N LYS A 94 -7.71 -4.40 -11.03
CA LYS A 94 -8.62 -5.39 -10.42
C LYS A 94 -8.11 -6.81 -10.60
N THR A 95 -7.64 -7.14 -11.79
CA THR A 95 -7.08 -8.46 -12.10
C THR A 95 -5.85 -8.75 -11.25
N ARG A 96 -4.89 -7.82 -11.20
CA ARG A 96 -3.68 -7.96 -10.37
C ARG A 96 -3.99 -8.08 -8.88
N PHE A 97 -4.94 -7.28 -8.37
CA PHE A 97 -5.41 -7.39 -6.98
C PHE A 97 -6.05 -8.74 -6.69
N ALA A 98 -6.94 -9.23 -7.57
CA ALA A 98 -7.58 -10.53 -7.42
C ALA A 98 -6.58 -11.69 -7.42
N LEU A 99 -5.57 -11.64 -8.29
CA LEU A 99 -4.47 -12.61 -8.31
C LEU A 99 -3.65 -12.57 -7.01
N ALA A 100 -3.39 -11.38 -6.47
CA ALA A 100 -2.72 -11.24 -5.18
C ALA A 100 -3.54 -11.80 -4.01
N MET A 101 -4.87 -11.59 -4.00
CA MET A 101 -5.76 -12.18 -2.99
C MET A 101 -5.78 -13.71 -3.07
N ARG A 102 -5.87 -14.28 -4.28
CA ARG A 102 -5.76 -15.74 -4.48
C ARG A 102 -4.40 -16.25 -4.04
N ALA A 103 -3.35 -15.50 -4.34
CA ALA A 103 -2.00 -15.84 -3.93
C ALA A 103 -1.85 -15.82 -2.41
N LEU A 104 -2.50 -14.91 -1.67
CA LEU A 104 -2.48 -14.84 -0.21
C LEU A 104 -3.34 -15.92 0.46
N GLY A 105 -4.51 -16.22 -0.11
CA GLY A 105 -5.50 -17.11 0.48
C GLY A 105 -6.29 -16.46 1.64
N PRO A 106 -7.41 -17.06 2.06
CA PRO A 106 -8.36 -16.45 3.00
C PRO A 106 -7.73 -16.11 4.36
N GLU A 107 -6.78 -16.93 4.82
CA GLU A 107 -6.12 -16.77 6.12
C GLU A 107 -5.30 -15.49 6.25
N LEU A 108 -4.66 -15.04 5.15
CA LEU A 108 -3.72 -13.90 5.18
C LEU A 108 -4.30 -12.65 4.53
N SER A 109 -5.24 -12.81 3.61
CA SER A 109 -5.78 -11.72 2.78
C SER A 109 -6.34 -10.59 3.65
N GLY A 110 -7.13 -10.92 4.67
CA GLY A 110 -7.78 -9.93 5.53
C GLY A 110 -6.77 -9.01 6.23
N THR A 111 -5.79 -9.60 6.92
CA THR A 111 -4.77 -8.83 7.67
C THR A 111 -3.90 -7.97 6.76
N VAL A 112 -3.51 -8.50 5.60
CA VAL A 112 -2.70 -7.73 4.65
C VAL A 112 -3.48 -6.56 4.08
N VAL A 113 -4.75 -6.74 3.72
CA VAL A 113 -5.61 -5.66 3.21
C VAL A 113 -5.88 -4.61 4.30
N ASP A 114 -6.15 -5.03 5.55
CA ASP A 114 -6.32 -4.12 6.68
C ASP A 114 -5.14 -3.15 6.86
N VAL A 115 -3.92 -3.68 6.83
CA VAL A 115 -2.72 -2.87 7.06
C VAL A 115 -2.28 -2.12 5.80
N CYS A 116 -2.27 -2.78 4.64
CA CYS A 116 -1.70 -2.19 3.42
C CYS A 116 -2.70 -1.30 2.67
N CYS A 117 -4.00 -1.61 2.72
CA CYS A 117 -5.01 -0.90 1.92
C CYS A 117 -5.87 0.03 2.79
N PHE A 118 -6.24 -0.41 3.99
CA PHE A 118 -7.01 0.40 4.94
C PHE A 118 -6.14 1.16 5.95
N LEU A 119 -4.82 0.96 5.88
CA LEU A 119 -3.82 1.66 6.70
C LEU A 119 -4.04 1.51 8.22
N LYS A 120 -4.66 0.40 8.65
CA LYS A 120 -4.88 0.13 10.08
C LYS A 120 -3.54 -0.12 10.79
N GLY A 121 -3.43 0.39 12.01
CA GLY A 121 -2.33 0.05 12.92
C GLY A 121 -2.41 -1.41 13.37
N LEU A 122 -1.26 -1.99 13.76
CA LEU A 122 -1.22 -3.39 14.19
C LEU A 122 -2.07 -3.64 15.44
N GLU A 123 -2.09 -2.71 16.41
CA GLU A 123 -2.90 -2.86 17.62
C GLU A 123 -4.41 -2.88 17.31
N THR A 124 -4.85 -2.09 16.33
CA THR A 124 -6.25 -2.09 15.86
C THR A 124 -6.61 -3.44 15.26
N VAL A 125 -5.74 -3.98 14.40
CA VAL A 125 -5.95 -5.30 13.78
C VAL A 125 -6.03 -6.40 14.84
N GLU A 126 -5.15 -6.36 15.84
CA GLU A 126 -5.17 -7.32 16.96
C GLU A 126 -6.48 -7.24 17.75
N SER A 127 -6.94 -6.02 18.03
CA SER A 127 -8.17 -5.78 18.79
C SER A 127 -9.41 -6.28 18.04
N GLU A 128 -9.56 -5.91 16.76
CA GLU A 128 -10.70 -6.31 15.92
C GLU A 128 -10.77 -7.83 15.73
N ARG A 129 -9.62 -8.49 15.62
CA ARG A 129 -9.51 -9.95 15.43
C ARG A 129 -9.47 -10.74 16.74
N ARG A 130 -9.44 -10.06 17.89
CA ARG A 130 -9.25 -10.65 19.22
C ARG A 130 -7.99 -11.52 19.30
N TRP A 131 -6.91 -11.07 18.67
CA TRP A 131 -5.62 -11.73 18.73
C TRP A 131 -4.81 -11.30 19.95
N PRO A 132 -3.97 -12.19 20.52
CA PRO A 132 -3.01 -11.80 21.54
C PRO A 132 -2.05 -10.71 21.02
N PRO A 133 -1.49 -9.87 21.91
CA PRO A 133 -0.55 -8.83 21.52
C PRO A 133 0.63 -9.36 20.70
N ARG A 134 1.07 -8.58 19.71
CA ARG A 134 2.20 -8.87 18.80
C ARG A 134 1.95 -9.97 17.75
N THR A 135 0.72 -10.49 17.66
CA THR A 135 0.35 -11.50 16.65
C THR A 135 0.25 -10.88 15.25
N ALA A 136 -0.31 -9.68 15.12
CA ALA A 136 -0.56 -9.08 13.81
C ALA A 136 0.75 -8.86 13.04
N LYS A 137 1.84 -8.51 13.73
CA LYS A 137 3.17 -8.38 13.10
C LYS A 137 3.58 -9.69 12.42
N VAL A 138 3.44 -10.82 13.10
CA VAL A 138 3.87 -12.13 12.58
C VAL A 138 3.04 -12.52 11.36
N VAL A 139 1.72 -12.42 11.48
CA VAL A 139 0.79 -12.75 10.38
C VAL A 139 0.99 -11.83 9.18
N LEU A 140 1.18 -10.52 9.42
CA LEU A 140 1.50 -9.56 8.37
C LEU A 140 2.80 -9.93 7.65
N GLY A 141 3.86 -10.31 8.39
CA GLY A 141 5.13 -10.76 7.81
C GLY A 141 4.96 -11.96 6.87
N LEU A 142 4.20 -12.98 7.30
CA LEU A 142 3.89 -14.15 6.46
C LEU A 142 3.12 -13.76 5.19
N GLY A 143 2.16 -12.84 5.31
CA GLY A 143 1.41 -12.30 4.18
C GLY A 143 2.30 -11.54 3.19
N LEU A 144 3.15 -10.64 3.69
CA LEU A 144 4.06 -9.85 2.86
C LEU A 144 5.12 -10.72 2.18
N ASP A 145 5.62 -11.77 2.83
CA ASP A 145 6.52 -12.75 2.19
C ASP A 145 5.84 -13.47 1.03
N ARG A 146 4.57 -13.86 1.22
CA ARG A 146 3.77 -14.52 0.18
C ARG A 146 3.49 -13.58 -0.99
N LEU A 147 3.23 -12.29 -0.72
CA LEU A 147 3.10 -11.27 -1.77
C LEU A 147 4.41 -10.97 -2.50
N ALA A 148 5.53 -10.87 -1.78
CA ALA A 148 6.83 -10.62 -2.39
C ALA A 148 7.16 -11.73 -3.40
N ARG A 149 6.94 -13.00 -3.03
CA ARG A 149 7.04 -14.14 -3.96
C ARG A 149 6.07 -14.01 -5.15
N HIS A 150 4.81 -13.67 -4.91
CA HIS A 150 3.82 -13.49 -5.97
C HIS A 150 4.23 -12.40 -6.98
N TYR A 151 4.82 -11.30 -6.51
CA TYR A 151 5.25 -10.19 -7.34
C TYR A 151 6.66 -10.36 -7.94
N GLY A 152 7.36 -11.45 -7.64
CA GLY A 152 8.74 -11.67 -8.07
C GLY A 152 9.73 -10.72 -7.41
N LEU A 153 9.38 -10.10 -6.28
CA LEU A 153 10.27 -9.27 -5.49
C LEU A 153 11.14 -10.21 -4.66
N ALA A 154 12.40 -10.39 -5.08
CA ALA A 154 13.32 -11.32 -4.45
C ALA A 154 13.44 -11.03 -2.94
N SER A 155 12.88 -11.93 -2.14
CA SER A 155 13.09 -11.96 -0.70
C SER A 155 14.39 -12.73 -0.44
N GLN A 156 15.50 -12.03 -0.22
CA GLN A 156 16.53 -12.66 0.60
C GLN A 156 15.92 -12.80 1.99
N ALA A 157 15.63 -14.04 2.37
CA ALA A 157 15.19 -14.36 3.72
C ALA A 157 16.38 -14.08 4.64
N GLN A 158 16.47 -12.88 5.22
CA GLN A 158 17.30 -12.64 6.39
C GLN A 158 16.63 -13.35 7.58
N GLY A 159 16.81 -14.66 7.66
CA GLY A 159 16.67 -15.38 8.91
C GLY A 159 17.71 -14.87 9.91
N ARG A 160 17.44 -15.02 11.21
CA ARG A 160 18.42 -14.70 12.25
C ARG A 160 19.73 -15.46 11.92
N GLY A 161 20.82 -14.74 11.63
CA GLY A 161 22.09 -15.34 11.19
C GLY A 161 22.63 -16.38 12.16
N THR A 162 22.21 -16.32 13.43
CA THR A 162 22.18 -17.43 14.37
C THR A 162 21.13 -17.12 15.44
N ALA A 163 20.15 -18.00 15.66
CA ALA A 163 19.31 -17.98 16.85
C ALA A 163 19.84 -19.06 17.81
N PRO A 164 20.13 -18.77 19.09
CA PRO A 164 20.35 -19.85 20.04
C PRO A 164 19.06 -20.67 20.13
N THR A 165 19.16 -21.96 19.82
CA THR A 165 18.09 -22.93 20.02
C THR A 165 17.77 -22.97 21.51
N ARG A 166 16.60 -22.45 21.91
CA ARG A 166 16.09 -22.67 23.26
C ARG A 166 15.39 -24.01 23.28
N ALA A 167 16.01 -24.98 23.93
CA ALA A 167 15.35 -26.23 24.26
C ALA A 167 14.24 -25.93 25.28
N TRP A 168 13.03 -26.39 24.98
CA TRP A 168 11.96 -26.44 25.95
C TRP A 168 12.21 -27.64 26.84
N HIS A 169 12.62 -27.40 28.09
CA HIS A 169 12.63 -28.43 29.10
C HIS A 169 11.22 -28.48 29.71
N ALA A 170 10.53 -29.60 29.52
CA ALA A 170 9.37 -29.94 30.32
C ALA A 170 9.88 -30.29 31.72
N GLY A 171 9.48 -29.50 32.72
CA GLY A 171 9.69 -29.83 34.12
C GLY A 171 8.88 -31.07 34.49
N GLU A 172 9.48 -31.92 35.31
CA GLU A 172 8.95 -33.19 35.82
C GLU A 172 7.69 -33.03 36.67
#